data_AF-A0A367M0I7-F1
#
_entry.id   AF-A0A367M0I7-F1
#
_cell.length_a   1.000
_cell.length_b   1.000
_cell.length_c   1.000
_cell.angle_alpha   90.00
_cell.angle_beta   90.00
_cell.angle_gamma   90.00
#
_symmetry.space_group_name_H-M   'P 1'
#
loop_
_entity.id
_entity.type
_entity.pdbx_description
1 polymer ?
#
loop_
_entity_poly.entity_id
_entity_poly.type
_entity_poly.pdbx_seq_one_letter_code
_entity_poly.pdbx_strand_id
1 'polypeptide(L)' 'GGLGDAELARIHAPIGLNLGSKTPAEIALAVLADILRIRNGIPRERL' A
#
# COMPACT_ATOMS: atom_id res chain seq x y z
N GLY A 1 -1.44 21.90 -12.79
CA GLY A 1 -2.13 20.67 -12.38
C GLY A 1 -1.54 20.23 -11.06
N GLY A 2 -2.30 20.34 -9.99
CA GLY A 2 -1.89 19.92 -8.65
C GLY A 2 -3.06 19.23 -7.96
N LEU A 3 -2.76 18.43 -6.95
CA LEU A 3 -3.75 17.81 -6.08
C LEU A 3 -4.04 18.77 -4.92
N GLY A 4 -5.31 18.91 -4.56
CA GLY A 4 -5.71 19.61 -3.34
C GLY A 4 -5.45 18.78 -2.08
N ASP A 5 -5.53 19.42 -0.91
CA ASP A 5 -5.23 18.79 0.38
C ASP A 5 -6.07 17.52 0.64
N ALA A 6 -7.35 17.57 0.27
CA ALA A 6 -8.25 16.43 0.42
C ALA A 6 -7.86 15.23 -0.47
N GLU A 7 -7.21 15.48 -1.60
CA GLU A 7 -6.74 14.43 -2.50
C GLU A 7 -5.41 13.86 -2.03
N LEU A 8 -4.49 14.72 -1.58
CA LEU A 8 -3.24 14.34 -0.93
C LEU A 8 -3.48 13.51 0.33
N ALA A 9 -4.47 13.85 1.14
CA ALA A 9 -4.79 13.13 2.38
C ALA A 9 -5.20 11.66 2.17
N ARG A 10 -5.65 11.29 0.96
CA ARG A 10 -6.02 9.90 0.61
C ARG A 10 -4.84 9.08 0.10
N ILE A 11 -3.70 9.71 -0.16
CA ILE A 11 -2.51 9.02 -0.67
C ILE A 11 -1.83 8.29 0.49
N HIS A 12 -1.73 6.98 0.37
CA HIS A 12 -0.93 6.15 1.27
C HIS A 12 0.42 5.85 0.65
N ALA A 13 1.49 6.28 1.32
CA ALA A 13 2.86 5.99 0.96
C ALA A 13 3.66 5.64 2.23
N PRO A 14 4.62 4.69 2.15
CA PRO A 14 4.97 3.86 1.00
C PRO A 14 3.86 2.86 0.61
N ILE A 15 3.80 2.49 -0.67
CA ILE A 15 2.79 1.54 -1.19
C ILE A 15 3.20 0.09 -0.86
N GLY A 16 2.22 -0.76 -0.55
CA GLY A 16 2.44 -2.18 -0.30
C GLY A 16 2.75 -2.53 1.16
N LEU A 17 2.84 -3.83 1.44
CA LEU A 17 3.30 -4.35 2.74
C LEU A 17 4.83 -4.35 2.81
N ASN A 18 5.38 -4.26 4.02
CA ASN A 18 6.82 -4.36 4.22
C ASN A 18 7.29 -5.81 4.14
N LEU A 19 7.44 -6.34 2.91
CA LEU A 19 7.91 -7.70 2.65
C LEU A 19 9.44 -7.78 2.44
N GLY A 20 10.17 -6.67 2.62
CA GLY A 20 11.61 -6.60 2.31
C GLY A 20 11.96 -6.59 0.81
N SER A 21 10.97 -6.26 -0.04
CA SER A 21 11.03 -6.25 -1.50
C SER A 21 12.16 -5.38 -2.07
N LYS A 22 12.88 -5.89 -3.07
CA LYS A 22 13.96 -5.19 -3.80
C LYS A 22 13.81 -5.26 -5.32
N THR A 23 13.11 -6.28 -5.82
CA THR A 23 12.87 -6.49 -7.25
C THR A 23 11.46 -6.03 -7.64
N PRO A 24 11.20 -5.71 -8.93
CA PRO A 24 9.86 -5.32 -9.38
C PRO A 24 8.78 -6.36 -9.06
N ALA A 25 9.09 -7.65 -9.14
CA ALA A 25 8.16 -8.72 -8.82
C ALA A 25 7.80 -8.76 -7.33
N GLU A 26 8.79 -8.57 -6.45
CA GLU A 26 8.55 -8.50 -5.00
C GLU A 26 7.76 -7.24 -4.62
N ILE A 27 7.96 -6.13 -5.32
CA ILE A 27 7.17 -4.90 -5.13
C ILE A 27 5.72 -5.15 -5.56
N ALA A 28 5.50 -5.77 -6.72
CA ALA A 28 4.16 -6.12 -7.17
C ALA A 28 3.44 -7.04 -6.18
N LEU A 29 4.14 -8.03 -5.62
CA LEU A 29 3.61 -8.90 -4.57
C LEU A 29 3.23 -8.12 -3.31
N ALA A 30 4.10 -7.21 -2.84
CA ALA A 30 3.83 -6.35 -1.69
C ALA A 30 2.59 -5.47 -1.89
N VAL A 31 2.39 -4.94 -3.10
CA VAL A 31 1.20 -4.15 -3.46
C VAL A 31 -0.06 -5.01 -3.48
N LEU A 32 -0.03 -6.17 -4.14
CA LEU A 32 -1.18 -7.09 -4.18
C LEU A 32 -1.58 -7.57 -2.78
N ALA A 33 -0.60 -7.86 -1.92
CA ALA A 33 -0.85 -8.24 -0.53
C ALA A 33 -1.54 -7.11 0.26
N ASP A 34 -1.14 -5.85 0.06
CA ASP A 34 -1.78 -4.69 0.70
C ASP A 34 -3.22 -4.48 0.20
N ILE A 35 -3.48 -4.72 -1.09
CA ILE A 35 -4.84 -4.69 -1.65
C ILE A 35 -5.73 -5.76 -1.01
N LEU A 36 -5.23 -7.00 -0.90
CA LEU A 36 -5.98 -8.09 -0.28
C LEU A 36 -6.23 -7.84 1.21
N ARG A 37 -5.25 -7.28 1.92
CA ARG A 37 -5.39 -6.85 3.32
C ARG A 37 -6.57 -5.88 3.48
N ILE A 38 -6.61 -4.83 2.67
CA ILE A 38 -7.71 -3.83 2.69
C ILE A 38 -9.04 -4.51 2.38
N ARG A 39 -9.10 -5.32 1.32
CA ARG A 39 -10.31 -6.05 0.92
C ARG A 39 -10.85 -6.95 2.05
N ASN A 40 -9.97 -7.56 2.82
CA ASN A 40 -10.33 -8.47 3.91
C ASN A 40 -10.52 -7.75 5.26
N GLY A 41 -10.42 -6.42 5.32
CA GLY A 41 -10.58 -5.65 6.56
C GLY A 41 -9.49 -5.92 7.59
N ILE A 42 -8.30 -6.34 7.15
CA ILE A 42 -7.17 -6.62 8.03
C ILE A 42 -6.42 -5.30 8.29
N PRO A 43 -6.34 -4.83 9.55
CA PRO A 43 -5.62 -3.59 9.86
C PRO A 43 -4.11 -3.86 9.87
N ARG A 44 -3.28 -2.84 9.54
CA ARG A 44 -1.82 -3.02 9.35
C ARG A 44 -1.11 -3.48 10.63
N GLU A 45 -1.69 -3.16 11.78
CA GLU A 45 -1.19 -3.47 13.13
C GLU A 45 -1.26 -4.97 13.46
N ARG A 46 -1.93 -5.78 12.63
CA ARG A 46 -2.02 -7.24 12.78
C ARG A 46 -1.03 -8.01 11.90
N LEU A 47 -0.14 -7.32 11.18
CA LEU A 47 0.85 -7.90 10.27
C LEU A 47 2.27 -7.88 10.84
#